data_AF-A0A2W4JB88-F1
#
_entry.id   AF-A0A2W4JB88-F1
#
_cell.length_a   1.000
_cell.length_b   1.000
_cell.length_c   1.000
_cell.angle_alpha   90.00
_cell.angle_beta   90.00
_cell.angle_gamma   90.00
#
_symmetry.space_group_name_H-M   'P 1'
#
loop_
_entity.id
_entity.type
_entity.pdbx_description
1 polymer ?
#
loop_
_entity_poly.entity_id
_entity_poly.type
_entity_poly.pdbx_seq_one_letter_code
_entity_poly.pdbx_strand_id
1 'polypeptide(L)'
;MVRMTTPLLVLLGRARTAGLHITATDGRLRITGPREHGALARALLRRKDEVLALVGIYNGHRRLLDWRAAAVRGPAPCILCGGPSLLRDPHDGTPLHRTCAERAIHQGLPITTRTPKSHAPAGRIR
;
A
#
# COMPACT_ATOMS: atom_id res chain seq x y z
N MET A 1 5.45 11.03 5.51
CA MET A 1 5.86 10.67 4.14
C MET A 1 7.16 9.89 4.23
N VAL A 2 7.15 8.55 4.05
CA VAL A 2 8.39 7.75 4.14
C VAL A 2 9.18 7.98 2.85
N ARG A 3 10.29 8.71 2.90
CA ARG A 3 11.21 8.82 1.76
C ARG A 3 11.85 7.45 1.56
N MET A 4 11.36 6.70 0.57
CA MET A 4 12.00 5.46 0.16
C MET A 4 13.35 5.78 -0.45
N THR A 5 14.43 5.46 0.27
CA THR A 5 15.77 5.60 -0.28
C THR A 5 16.09 4.31 -1.03
N THR A 6 16.51 4.43 -2.30
CA THR A 6 17.08 3.36 -3.13
C THR A 6 17.97 2.38 -2.35
N PRO A 7 18.82 2.81 -1.39
CA PRO A 7 19.59 1.89 -0.55
C PRO A 7 18.78 0.89 0.29
N LEU A 8 17.52 1.15 0.70
CA LEU A 8 16.73 0.18 1.49
C LEU A 8 16.27 -1.01 0.66
N LEU A 9 15.74 -0.74 -0.54
CA LEU A 9 15.25 -1.78 -1.44
C LEU A 9 16.39 -2.71 -1.88
N VAL A 10 17.58 -2.15 -2.13
CA VAL A 10 18.79 -2.94 -2.41
C VAL A 10 19.14 -3.83 -1.21
N LEU A 11 19.04 -3.31 0.01
CA LEU A 11 19.32 -4.08 1.23
C LEU A 11 18.34 -5.24 1.42
N LEU A 12 17.06 -5.01 1.15
CA LEU A 12 16.01 -6.03 1.20
C LEU A 12 16.17 -7.08 0.09
N GLY A 13 16.54 -6.66 -1.12
CA GLY A 13 16.86 -7.57 -2.23
C GLY A 13 18.01 -8.50 -1.88
N ARG A 14 19.11 -7.95 -1.35
CA ARG A 14 20.24 -8.75 -0.85
C ARG A 14 19.84 -9.71 0.26
N ALA A 15 19.01 -9.26 1.20
CA ALA A 15 18.53 -10.09 2.30
C ALA A 15 17.73 -11.30 1.81
N ARG A 16 16.85 -11.09 0.82
CA ARG A 16 16.09 -12.16 0.18
C ARG A 16 17.00 -13.18 -0.52
N THR A 17 17.97 -12.72 -1.32
CA THR A 17 18.94 -13.61 -1.99
C THR A 17 19.80 -14.38 -0.99
N ALA A 18 20.11 -13.76 0.16
CA ALA A 18 20.84 -14.36 1.26
C ALA A 18 20.00 -15.32 2.14
N GLY A 19 18.75 -15.60 1.77
CA GLY A 19 17.87 -16.50 2.52
C GLY A 19 17.38 -15.93 3.87
N LEU A 20 17.46 -14.61 4.06
CA LEU A 20 16.89 -13.96 5.25
C LEU A 20 15.38 -13.77 5.05
N HIS A 21 14.60 -14.32 5.97
CA HIS A 21 13.17 -14.11 6.10
C HIS A 21 12.91 -12.96 7.07
N ILE A 22 12.12 -11.98 6.62
CA ILE A 22 11.79 -10.78 7.37
C ILE A 22 10.28 -10.79 7.60
N THR A 23 9.86 -10.78 8.87
CA THR A 23 8.46 -10.72 9.26
C THR A 23 8.23 -9.56 10.23
N ALA A 24 7.02 -8.98 10.19
CA ALA A 24 6.61 -7.93 11.11
C ALA A 24 5.28 -8.32 11.78
N THR A 25 5.24 -8.27 13.10
CA THR A 25 4.06 -8.57 13.91
C THR A 25 4.02 -7.60 15.08
N ASP A 26 2.89 -6.92 15.30
CA ASP A 26 2.69 -5.97 16.41
C ASP A 26 3.82 -4.93 16.58
N GLY A 27 4.31 -4.38 15.47
CA GLY A 27 5.42 -3.40 15.47
C GLY A 27 6.79 -3.99 15.82
N ARG A 28 6.90 -5.32 15.90
CA ARG A 28 8.16 -6.03 16.10
C ARG A 28 8.64 -6.62 14.79
N LEU A 29 9.88 -6.31 14.43
CA LEU A 29 10.56 -6.86 13.28
C LEU A 29 11.29 -8.13 13.70
N ARG A 30 11.03 -9.24 13.04
CA ARG A 30 11.75 -10.50 13.21
C ARG A 30 12.49 -10.82 11.93
N ILE A 31 13.77 -11.15 12.05
CA ILE A 31 14.62 -11.56 10.93
C ILE A 31 15.21 -12.93 11.28
N THR A 32 15.01 -13.92 10.41
CA THR A 32 15.50 -15.29 10.58
C THR A 32 16.23 -15.75 9.32
N GLY A 33 17.26 -16.58 9.45
CA GLY A 33 18.00 -17.13 8.30
C GLY A 33 19.44 -17.53 8.65
N PRO A 34 20.30 -17.75 7.64
CA PRO A 34 21.68 -18.22 7.83
C PRO A 34 22.52 -17.28 8.71
N ARG A 35 23.31 -17.86 9.64
CA ARG A 35 24.10 -17.09 10.61
C ARG A 35 25.22 -16.26 9.97
N GLU A 36 25.79 -16.73 8.86
CA GLU A 36 26.83 -16.01 8.11
C GLU A 36 26.40 -14.63 7.60
N HIS A 37 25.08 -14.40 7.46
CA HIS A 37 24.51 -13.12 7.01
C HIS A 37 24.08 -12.20 8.16
N GLY A 38 24.55 -12.44 9.39
CA GLY A 38 24.20 -11.63 10.57
C GLY A 38 24.56 -10.14 10.46
N ALA A 39 25.54 -9.76 9.64
CA ALA A 39 25.86 -8.35 9.37
C ALA A 39 24.73 -7.65 8.58
N LEU A 40 24.13 -8.34 7.61
CA LEU A 40 23.03 -7.84 6.80
C LEU A 40 21.74 -7.71 7.61
N ALA A 41 21.46 -8.70 8.47
CA ALA A 41 20.35 -8.63 9.42
C ALA A 41 20.47 -7.42 10.37
N ARG A 42 21.68 -7.16 10.90
CA ARG A 42 21.95 -5.98 11.74
C ARG A 42 21.79 -4.67 10.97
N ALA A 43 22.18 -4.62 9.70
CA ALA A 43 21.98 -3.44 8.86
C ALA A 43 20.49 -3.13 8.61
N LEU A 44 19.65 -4.15 8.44
CA LEU A 44 18.19 -3.98 8.39
C LEU A 44 17.61 -3.52 9.73
N LEU A 45 18.06 -4.09 10.85
CA LEU A 45 17.58 -3.72 12.20
C LEU A 45 17.91 -2.27 12.57
N ARG A 46 19.06 -1.73 12.12
CA ARG A 46 19.37 -0.29 12.28
C ARG A 46 18.39 0.62 11.57
N ARG A 47 17.64 0.10 10.60
CA ARG A 47 16.63 0.81 9.81
C ARG A 47 15.22 0.27 10.09
N LYS A 48 15.00 -0.23 11.30
CA LYS A 48 13.77 -0.92 11.74
C LYS A 48 12.49 -0.18 11.31
N ASP A 49 12.41 1.12 11.55
CA ASP A 49 11.17 1.88 11.29
C ASP A 49 10.84 1.96 9.80
N GLU A 50 11.85 2.10 8.94
CA GLU A 50 11.67 2.07 7.50
C GLU A 50 11.27 0.68 7.01
N VAL A 51 11.88 -0.37 7.57
CA VAL A 51 11.55 -1.77 7.23
C VAL A 51 10.13 -2.12 7.69
N LEU A 52 9.74 -1.74 8.90
CA LEU A 52 8.37 -1.96 9.41
C LEU A 52 7.33 -1.24 8.57
N ALA A 53 7.60 0.01 8.17
CA ALA A 53 6.70 0.75 7.29
C ALA A 53 6.51 0.02 5.96
N LEU A 54 7.58 -0.54 5.40
CA LEU A 54 7.57 -1.20 4.09
C LEU A 54 6.98 -2.61 4.14
N VAL A 55 7.37 -3.43 5.13
CA VAL A 55 6.76 -4.74 5.38
C VAL A 55 5.27 -4.59 5.69
N GLY A 56 4.87 -3.54 6.41
CA GLY A 56 3.46 -3.19 6.60
C GLY A 56 2.73 -3.00 5.27
N ILE A 57 3.32 -2.28 4.32
CA ILE A 57 2.74 -2.08 2.97
C ILE A 57 2.66 -3.40 2.19
N TYR A 58 3.75 -4.17 2.15
CA TYR A 58 3.83 -5.40 1.33
C TYR A 58 3.02 -6.57 1.90
N ASN A 59 2.90 -6.69 3.22
CA ASN A 59 2.08 -7.73 3.87
C ASN A 59 0.58 -7.35 3.93
N GLY A 60 0.17 -6.25 3.30
CA GLY A 60 -1.22 -5.78 3.30
C GLY A 60 -1.67 -5.08 4.58
N HIS A 61 -0.82 -4.99 5.62
CA HIS A 61 -1.17 -4.27 6.86
C HIS A 61 -1.21 -2.73 6.70
N ARG A 62 -0.67 -2.18 5.60
CA ARG A 62 -0.92 -0.82 5.11
C ARG A 62 -1.59 -0.92 3.73
N ARG A 63 -2.92 -0.81 3.78
CA ARG A 63 -3.96 -0.89 2.72
C ARG A 63 -4.45 -2.28 2.29
N LEU A 64 -4.83 -3.12 3.26
CA LEU A 64 -6.09 -3.86 3.13
C LEU A 64 -7.22 -2.85 3.31
N LEU A 65 -8.01 -2.61 2.27
CA LEU A 65 -9.19 -1.76 2.36
C LEU A 65 -10.22 -2.46 3.24
N ASP A 66 -10.23 -2.15 4.54
CA ASP A 66 -11.31 -2.59 5.42
C ASP A 66 -12.55 -1.77 5.10
N TRP A 67 -13.30 -2.22 4.10
CA TRP A 67 -14.53 -1.56 3.68
C TRP A 67 -15.60 -1.52 4.79
N ARG A 68 -15.46 -2.31 5.87
CA ARG A 68 -16.35 -2.18 7.04
C ARG A 68 -16.14 -0.86 7.77
N ALA A 69 -14.92 -0.32 7.74
CA ALA A 69 -14.58 0.98 8.30
C ALA A 69 -14.84 2.15 7.33
N ALA A 70 -15.27 1.87 6.09
CA ALA A 70 -15.52 2.90 5.10
C ALA A 70 -16.77 3.70 5.44
N ALA A 71 -16.68 5.03 5.31
CA ALA A 71 -17.84 5.90 5.47
C ALA A 71 -18.65 5.99 4.17
N VAL A 72 -19.97 6.04 4.30
CA VAL A 72 -20.88 6.42 3.21
C VAL A 72 -21.24 7.90 3.38
N ARG A 73 -21.03 8.69 2.33
CA ARG A 73 -21.29 10.14 2.28
C ARG A 73 -21.99 10.50 0.97
N GLY A 74 -22.31 11.79 0.78
CA GLY A 74 -22.84 12.31 -0.48
C GLY A 74 -21.91 12.03 -1.68
N PRO A 75 -22.43 12.04 -2.92
CA PRO A 75 -21.65 11.70 -4.10
C PRO A 75 -20.48 12.67 -4.32
N ALA A 76 -19.28 12.11 -4.53
CA ALA A 76 -18.08 12.84 -4.91
C ALA A 76 -17.29 12.04 -5.95
N PRO A 77 -16.49 12.68 -6.83
CA PRO A 77 -15.80 11.97 -7.91
C PRO A 77 -14.74 11.02 -7.36
N CYS A 78 -14.82 9.75 -7.76
CA CYS A 78 -13.83 8.72 -7.44
C CYS A 78 -12.46 9.11 -7.99
N ILE A 79 -11.42 9.09 -7.15
CA ILE A 79 -10.07 9.54 -7.54
C ILE A 79 -9.36 8.66 -8.59
N LEU A 80 -9.94 7.49 -8.93
CA LEU A 80 -9.39 6.56 -9.91
C LEU A 80 -10.11 6.60 -11.27
N CYS A 81 -11.44 6.79 -11.28
CA CYS A 81 -12.25 6.72 -12.50
C CYS A 81 -13.04 8.00 -12.82
N GLY A 82 -13.09 8.97 -11.89
CA GLY A 82 -13.87 10.21 -12.03
C GLY A 82 -15.39 10.06 -11.83
N GLY A 83 -15.93 8.85 -11.85
CA GLY A 83 -17.36 8.59 -11.62
C GLY A 83 -17.79 8.87 -10.17
N PRO A 84 -19.10 9.12 -9.93
CA PRO A 84 -19.59 9.45 -8.59
C PRO A 84 -19.45 8.25 -7.63
N SER A 85 -18.82 8.47 -6.48
CA SER A 85 -18.70 7.51 -5.39
C SER A 85 -19.35 8.05 -4.11
N LEU A 86 -20.15 7.19 -3.47
CA LEU A 86 -20.69 7.40 -2.13
C LEU A 86 -19.72 6.92 -1.04
N LEU A 87 -18.81 6.01 -1.38
CA LEU A 87 -17.85 5.43 -0.46
C LEU A 87 -16.64 6.34 -0.26
N ARG A 88 -16.10 6.33 0.96
CA ARG A 88 -14.84 6.96 1.33
C ARG A 88 -13.83 5.91 1.74
N ASP A 89 -12.60 6.04 1.27
CA ASP A 89 -11.48 5.24 1.74
C ASP A 89 -11.40 5.37 3.28
N PRO A 90 -11.41 4.26 4.03
CA PRO A 90 -11.39 4.27 5.49
C PRO A 90 -10.13 4.92 6.08
N HIS A 91 -9.04 5.00 5.32
CA HIS A 91 -7.76 5.53 5.79
C HIS A 91 -7.68 7.05 5.72
N ASP A 92 -8.13 7.66 4.63
CA ASP A 92 -7.96 9.10 4.37
C ASP A 92 -9.25 9.84 3.99
N GLY A 93 -10.37 9.13 3.94
CA GLY A 93 -11.66 9.73 3.61
C GLY A 93 -11.80 10.14 2.15
N THR A 94 -10.90 9.71 1.25
CA THR A 94 -10.99 10.07 -0.18
C THR A 94 -12.15 9.36 -0.88
N PRO A 95 -12.84 10.00 -1.83
CA PRO A 95 -13.90 9.34 -2.59
C PRO A 95 -13.33 8.24 -3.47
N LEU A 96 -13.78 7.01 -3.27
CA LEU A 96 -13.22 5.84 -3.93
C LEU A 96 -14.28 4.76 -4.10
N HIS A 97 -14.34 4.12 -5.27
CA HIS A 97 -15.16 2.91 -5.41
C HIS A 97 -14.39 1.71 -4.88
N ARG A 98 -15.12 0.80 -4.24
CA ARG A 98 -14.57 -0.46 -3.76
C ARG A 98 -13.82 -1.23 -4.86
N THR A 99 -14.51 -1.44 -5.97
CA THR A 99 -13.99 -2.20 -7.12
C THR A 99 -12.81 -1.54 -7.81
N CYS A 100 -12.80 -0.20 -7.92
CA CYS A 100 -11.65 0.52 -8.50
C CYS A 100 -10.39 0.34 -7.66
N ALA A 101 -10.54 0.39 -6.33
CA ALA A 101 -9.43 0.27 -5.41
C ALA A 101 -8.91 -1.17 -5.31
N GLU A 102 -9.79 -2.16 -5.24
CA GLU A 102 -9.43 -3.59 -5.30
C GLU A 102 -8.71 -3.93 -6.60
N ARG A 103 -9.18 -3.39 -7.74
CA ARG A 103 -8.52 -3.56 -9.04
C ARG A 103 -7.13 -2.91 -9.07
N ALA A 104 -6.99 -1.70 -8.52
CA ALA A 104 -5.70 -1.02 -8.45
C ALA A 104 -4.69 -1.83 -7.62
N ILE A 105 -5.12 -2.35 -6.47
CA ILE A 105 -4.29 -3.23 -5.62
C ILE A 105 -3.87 -4.49 -6.38
N HIS A 106 -4.83 -5.18 -7.01
CA HIS A 106 -4.54 -6.39 -7.79
C HIS A 106 -3.55 -6.12 -8.93
N GLN A 107 -3.57 -4.91 -9.51
CA GLN A 107 -2.67 -4.51 -10.59
C GLN A 107 -1.35 -3.88 -10.08
N GLY A 108 -1.14 -3.80 -8.77
CA GLY A 108 0.02 -3.12 -8.18
C GLY A 108 0.09 -1.62 -8.49
N LEU A 109 -1.04 -1.01 -8.85
CA LEU A 109 -1.12 0.41 -9.18
C LEU A 109 -1.28 1.25 -7.90
N PRO A 110 -0.60 2.40 -7.82
CA PRO A 110 -0.76 3.27 -6.67
C PRO A 110 -2.18 3.85 -6.62
N ILE A 111 -2.81 3.84 -5.44
CA ILE A 111 -4.03 4.60 -5.14
C ILE A 111 -3.61 6.03 -4.83
N THR A 112 -3.12 6.71 -5.86
CA THR A 112 -2.77 8.12 -5.88
C THR A 112 -3.45 8.73 -7.08
N THR A 113 -4.14 9.86 -6.89
CA THR A 113 -4.91 10.60 -7.89
C THR A 113 -4.44 10.36 -9.33
N ARG A 114 -5.25 9.68 -10.14
CA ARG A 114 -5.12 9.80 -11.59
C ARG A 114 -6.01 10.95 -12.00
N THR A 115 -5.46 11.94 -12.70
CA THR A 115 -6.27 12.88 -13.49
C THR A 115 -7.25 12.04 -14.29
N PRO A 116 -8.58 12.22 -14.11
CA PRO A 116 -9.55 11.35 -14.74
C PRO A 116 -9.33 11.40 -16.25
N LYS A 117 -9.27 10.24 -16.91
CA LYS A 117 -9.59 10.21 -18.35
C LYS A 117 -11.03 10.68 -18.43
N SER A 118 -11.24 11.81 -19.10
CA SER A 118 -12.55 12.36 -19.40
C SER A 118 -13.41 11.30 -20.08
N HIS A 119 -14.18 10.54 -19.30
CA HIS A 119 -15.27 9.77 -19.85
C HIS A 119 -16.46 10.73 -19.95
N ALA A 120 -16.83 11.03 -21.19
CA ALA A 120 -17.99 11.83 -21.54
C ALA A 120 -19.21 11.40 -20.73
N PRO A 121 -20.10 12.34 -20.34
CA PRO A 121 -21.25 12.01 -19.49
C PRO A 121 -22.13 10.97 -20.17
N ALA A 122 -22.46 9.91 -19.43
CA ALA A 122 -23.49 8.97 -19.82
C ALA A 122 -24.80 9.75 -20.03
N GLY A 123 -25.32 9.67 -21.25
CA GLY A 123 -26.54 10.36 -21.66
C GLY A 123 -27.72 10.02 -20.76
N ARG A 124 -28.54 11.03 -20.48
CA ARG A 124 -29.88 10.90 -19.91
C ARG A 124 -30.67 9.88 -20.73
N ILE A 125 -31.17 8.82 -20.07
CA ILE A 125 -32.33 8.09 -20.58
C ILE A 125 -33.55 8.84 -20.04
N ARG A 126 -34.36 9.39 -20.96
CA ARG A 126 -35.70 9.92 -20.70
C ARG A 126 -36.71 8.79 -20.74
#